data_AF-A0A8D8DZF0-F1
#
_entry.id   AF-A0A8D8DZF0-F1
#
_cell.length_a   1.000
_cell.length_b   1.000
_cell.length_c   1.000
_cell.angle_alpha   90.00
_cell.angle_beta   90.00
_cell.angle_gamma   90.00
#
_symmetry.space_group_name_H-M   'P 1'
#
loop_
_entity.id
_entity.type
_entity.pdbx_description
1 polymer ?
#
loop_
_entity_poly.entity_id
_entity_poly.type
_entity_poly.pdbx_seq_one_letter_code
_entity_poly.pdbx_strand_id
1 'polypeptide(L)'
;MSLTDKEYHNLTISISKAVSNHEMPIKVKHVRASIIGTFHSKGGHAFWAIAIRQPIQENRIVAWKFCHLLHKILREGHPLCCQHSMRHRGMLIEAGKLWGHLNDGYGICIKHYTKLLVTKLEFHDRNPRIPGSLALKPGELERIGEGDINFYFQLAVEIFDYLDDIVALQATIFNSITTFCVSSMTSAGQCRLAPLIPCVQDSNPLYDFVVRIMFKLHANLPSDLLTGHRERFRTLFHQLKSFYNQSRNLQYFVNLITVPKLPDAPPNFEQQSDLGNYQAPVIVMPDSDPADNDTESVVSDSLIDTTEAAPPIPELPH
;
A
#
# COMPACT_ATOMS: atom_id res chain seq x y z
N MET A 1 -23.28 11.22 2.31
CA MET A 1 -24.20 10.65 1.31
C MET A 1 -23.95 9.17 1.33
N SER A 2 -24.98 8.38 1.58
CA SER A 2 -24.84 6.91 1.53
C SER A 2 -24.67 6.48 0.09
N LEU A 3 -23.87 5.43 -0.15
CA LEU A 3 -23.83 4.76 -1.45
C LEU A 3 -25.23 4.27 -1.80
N THR A 4 -25.58 4.28 -3.09
CA THR A 4 -26.76 3.57 -3.58
C THR A 4 -26.54 2.05 -3.45
N ASP A 5 -27.61 1.27 -3.38
CA ASP A 5 -27.52 -0.20 -3.26
C ASP A 5 -26.71 -0.81 -4.42
N LYS A 6 -26.90 -0.27 -5.64
CA LYS A 6 -26.15 -0.69 -6.83
C LYS A 6 -24.65 -0.40 -6.69
N GLU A 7 -24.27 0.78 -6.21
CA GLU A 7 -22.86 1.12 -5.99
C GLU A 7 -22.22 0.27 -4.89
N TYR A 8 -22.94 0.05 -3.78
CA TYR A 8 -22.47 -0.80 -2.68
C TYR A 8 -22.29 -2.25 -3.12
N HIS A 9 -23.22 -2.78 -3.93
CA HIS A 9 -23.12 -4.11 -4.52
C HIS A 9 -21.91 -4.24 -5.46
N ASN A 10 -21.70 -3.26 -6.36
CA ASN A 10 -20.55 -3.24 -7.26
C ASN A 10 -19.22 -3.14 -6.51
N LEU A 11 -19.17 -2.34 -5.43
CA LEU A 11 -18.00 -2.26 -4.55
C LEU A 11 -17.75 -3.60 -3.85
N THR A 12 -18.81 -4.29 -3.41
CA THR A 12 -18.73 -5.61 -2.78
C THR A 12 -18.11 -6.65 -3.72
N ILE A 13 -18.58 -6.71 -4.97
CA ILE A 13 -18.02 -7.58 -6.00
C ILE A 13 -16.54 -7.24 -6.24
N SER A 14 -16.22 -5.95 -6.34
CA SER A 14 -14.87 -5.49 -6.66
C SER A 14 -13.87 -5.85 -5.55
N ILE A 15 -14.22 -5.60 -4.29
CA ILE A 15 -13.37 -5.97 -3.14
C ILE A 15 -13.22 -7.48 -3.04
N SER A 16 -14.31 -8.25 -3.20
CA SER A 16 -14.25 -9.72 -3.12
C SER A 16 -13.37 -10.32 -4.23
N LYS A 17 -13.46 -9.79 -5.45
CA LYS A 17 -12.55 -10.17 -6.55
C LYS A 17 -11.12 -9.71 -6.30
N ALA A 18 -10.94 -8.53 -5.69
CA ALA A 18 -9.61 -8.00 -5.38
C ALA A 18 -8.86 -8.87 -4.37
N VAL A 19 -9.56 -9.42 -3.37
CA VAL A 19 -8.98 -10.23 -2.30
C VAL A 19 -9.28 -11.72 -2.44
N SER A 20 -9.55 -12.21 -3.66
CA SER A 20 -9.80 -13.65 -3.89
C SER A 20 -8.63 -14.53 -3.44
N ASN A 21 -8.90 -15.81 -3.16
CA ASN A 21 -7.89 -16.79 -2.74
C ASN A 21 -6.93 -17.25 -3.85
N HIS A 22 -7.13 -16.81 -5.10
CA HIS A 22 -6.22 -17.09 -6.20
C HIS A 22 -4.91 -16.31 -6.02
N GLU A 23 -3.78 -17.05 -6.03
CA GLU A 23 -2.42 -16.52 -5.88
C GLU A 23 -1.94 -15.84 -7.17
N MET A 24 -2.57 -14.71 -7.46
CA MET A 24 -2.26 -13.84 -8.60
C MET A 24 -2.36 -12.36 -8.18
N PRO A 25 -1.67 -11.44 -8.86
CA PRO A 25 -1.78 -10.01 -8.58
C PRO A 25 -3.21 -9.52 -8.62
N ILE A 26 -3.50 -8.51 -7.79
CA ILE A 26 -4.82 -7.86 -7.80
C ILE A 26 -4.97 -7.13 -9.13
N LYS A 27 -6.06 -7.40 -9.86
CA LYS A 27 -6.36 -6.70 -11.11
C LYS A 27 -6.59 -5.20 -10.84
N VAL A 28 -5.98 -4.35 -11.69
CA VAL A 28 -6.01 -2.87 -11.57
C VAL A 28 -7.45 -2.35 -11.47
N LYS A 29 -8.37 -2.87 -12.29
CA LYS A 29 -9.78 -2.46 -12.26
C LYS A 29 -10.46 -2.61 -10.89
N HIS A 30 -10.12 -3.65 -10.13
CA HIS A 30 -10.70 -3.86 -8.80
C HIS A 30 -10.09 -2.95 -7.74
N VAL A 31 -8.78 -2.67 -7.83
CA VAL A 31 -8.12 -1.67 -6.98
C VAL A 31 -8.71 -0.29 -7.23
N ARG A 32 -8.82 0.11 -8.51
CA ARG A 32 -9.39 1.40 -8.93
C ARG A 32 -10.83 1.57 -8.47
N ALA A 33 -11.67 0.54 -8.67
CA ALA A 33 -13.06 0.57 -8.19
C ALA A 33 -13.14 0.72 -6.66
N SER A 34 -12.27 0.04 -5.92
CA SER A 34 -12.21 0.15 -4.45
C SER A 34 -11.79 1.56 -3.99
N ILE A 35 -10.80 2.16 -4.66
CA ILE A 35 -10.36 3.53 -4.40
C ILE A 35 -11.50 4.53 -4.68
N ILE A 36 -12.11 4.46 -5.87
CA ILE A 36 -13.25 5.33 -6.26
C ILE A 36 -14.41 5.17 -5.27
N GLY A 37 -14.70 3.95 -4.84
CA GLY A 37 -15.73 3.68 -3.83
C GLY A 37 -15.52 4.43 -2.51
N THR A 38 -14.27 4.69 -2.12
CA THR A 38 -13.97 5.50 -0.93
C THR A 38 -14.33 6.97 -1.12
N PHE A 39 -14.21 7.51 -2.34
CA PHE A 39 -14.63 8.88 -2.65
C PHE A 39 -16.15 9.00 -2.67
N HIS A 40 -16.85 8.04 -3.28
CA HIS A 40 -18.32 8.02 -3.30
C HIS A 40 -18.90 7.93 -1.88
N SER A 41 -18.29 7.11 -1.01
CA SER A 41 -18.69 6.96 0.40
C SER A 41 -18.09 8.00 1.35
N LYS A 42 -17.30 8.96 0.85
CA LYS A 42 -16.62 10.01 1.62
C LYS A 42 -15.73 9.46 2.76
N GLY A 43 -15.01 8.37 2.51
CA GLY A 43 -14.04 7.78 3.42
C GLY A 43 -13.98 6.25 3.37
N GLY A 44 -13.31 5.63 4.35
CA GLY A 44 -13.07 4.18 4.36
C GLY A 44 -14.23 3.29 4.86
N HIS A 45 -15.36 3.83 5.32
CA HIS A 45 -16.38 3.04 6.04
C HIS A 45 -16.97 1.91 5.19
N ALA A 46 -17.34 2.18 3.93
CA ALA A 46 -17.93 1.17 3.05
C ALA A 46 -16.90 0.07 2.70
N PHE A 47 -15.65 0.46 2.46
CA PHE A 47 -14.55 -0.48 2.25
C PHE A 47 -14.41 -1.43 3.44
N TRP A 48 -14.33 -0.90 4.66
CA TRP A 48 -14.17 -1.73 5.86
C TRP A 48 -15.38 -2.62 6.13
N ALA A 49 -16.61 -2.12 5.93
CA ALA A 49 -17.83 -2.92 6.09
C ALA A 49 -17.87 -4.19 5.21
N ILE A 50 -17.21 -4.13 4.05
CA ILE A 50 -17.08 -5.24 3.10
C ILE A 50 -15.82 -6.07 3.39
N ALA A 51 -14.68 -5.42 3.59
CA ALA A 51 -13.38 -6.07 3.71
C ALA A 51 -13.29 -6.98 4.94
N ILE A 52 -13.87 -6.59 6.08
CA ILE A 52 -13.87 -7.42 7.30
C ILE A 52 -14.66 -8.73 7.16
N ARG A 53 -15.53 -8.84 6.14
CA ARG A 53 -16.32 -10.05 5.87
C ARG A 53 -15.57 -11.06 5.00
N GLN A 54 -14.40 -10.68 4.49
CA GLN A 54 -13.56 -11.56 3.71
C GLN A 54 -12.81 -12.52 4.66
N PRO A 55 -12.44 -13.74 4.22
CA PRO A 55 -11.79 -14.75 5.06
C PRO A 55 -10.30 -14.43 5.34
N ILE A 56 -10.02 -13.24 5.92
CA ILE A 56 -8.69 -12.69 6.21
C ILE A 56 -7.95 -13.51 7.29
N GLN A 57 -8.68 -14.18 8.18
CA GLN A 57 -8.08 -15.03 9.22
C GLN A 57 -7.92 -16.49 8.79
N GLU A 58 -8.61 -16.91 7.73
CA GLU A 58 -8.67 -18.31 7.28
C GLU A 58 -7.77 -18.57 6.07
N ASN A 59 -7.53 -17.57 5.23
CA ASN A 59 -6.77 -17.73 4.01
C ASN A 59 -5.65 -16.71 3.86
N ARG A 60 -4.39 -17.19 3.81
CA ARG A 60 -3.19 -16.34 3.72
C ARG A 60 -3.14 -15.47 2.48
N ILE A 61 -3.65 -15.95 1.34
CA ILE A 61 -3.64 -15.19 0.08
C ILE A 61 -4.66 -14.05 0.16
N VAL A 62 -5.83 -14.32 0.76
CA VAL A 62 -6.84 -13.29 1.04
C VAL A 62 -6.28 -12.25 1.99
N ALA A 63 -5.61 -12.66 3.08
CA ALA A 63 -4.98 -11.76 4.04
C ALA A 63 -3.88 -10.89 3.41
N TRP A 64 -3.02 -11.50 2.59
CA TRP A 64 -1.96 -10.82 1.86
C TRP A 64 -2.51 -9.76 0.90
N LYS A 65 -3.50 -10.14 0.09
CA LYS A 65 -4.14 -9.24 -0.88
C LYS A 65 -4.98 -8.17 -0.17
N PHE A 66 -5.58 -8.47 0.97
CA PHE A 66 -6.22 -7.48 1.83
C PHE A 66 -5.22 -6.41 2.30
N CYS A 67 -4.05 -6.81 2.81
CA CYS A 67 -3.02 -5.85 3.23
C CYS A 67 -2.58 -4.97 2.05
N HIS A 68 -2.39 -5.56 0.87
CA HIS A 68 -2.04 -4.81 -0.34
C HIS A 68 -3.13 -3.82 -0.75
N LEU A 69 -4.39 -4.26 -0.81
CA LEU A 69 -5.50 -3.41 -1.17
C LEU A 69 -5.67 -2.27 -0.16
N LEU A 70 -5.59 -2.56 1.15
CA LEU A 70 -5.66 -1.55 2.20
C LEU A 70 -4.53 -0.54 2.06
N HIS A 71 -3.29 -0.96 1.80
CA HIS A 71 -2.17 -0.02 1.56
C HIS A 71 -2.50 0.97 0.43
N LYS A 72 -3.01 0.46 -0.71
CA LYS A 72 -3.45 1.29 -1.84
C LYS A 72 -4.59 2.23 -1.46
N ILE A 73 -5.57 1.78 -0.67
CA ILE A 73 -6.69 2.61 -0.19
C ILE A 73 -6.21 3.72 0.75
N LEU A 74 -5.28 3.44 1.66
CA LEU A 74 -4.70 4.45 2.56
C LEU A 74 -3.86 5.47 1.79
N ARG A 75 -3.27 5.06 0.66
CA ARG A 75 -2.43 5.93 -0.16
C ARG A 75 -3.22 6.80 -1.13
N GLU A 76 -4.20 6.23 -1.82
CA GLU A 76 -4.87 6.83 -2.99
C GLU A 76 -6.37 7.06 -2.80
N GLY A 77 -6.95 6.56 -1.70
CA GLY A 77 -8.36 6.77 -1.36
C GLY A 77 -8.68 8.16 -0.85
N HIS A 78 -9.94 8.35 -0.48
CA HIS A 78 -10.43 9.59 0.12
C HIS A 78 -9.59 9.99 1.35
N PRO A 79 -9.32 11.28 1.61
CA PRO A 79 -8.44 11.72 2.71
C PRO A 79 -8.80 11.17 4.11
N LEU A 80 -10.09 10.93 4.37
CA LEU A 80 -10.57 10.33 5.62
C LEU A 80 -10.30 8.82 5.75
N CYS A 81 -9.73 8.16 4.73
CA CYS A 81 -9.44 6.73 4.77
C CYS A 81 -8.50 6.37 5.91
N CYS A 82 -7.41 7.12 6.13
CA CYS A 82 -6.50 6.86 7.26
C CYS A 82 -7.22 6.98 8.60
N GLN A 83 -7.94 8.08 8.82
CA GLN A 83 -8.68 8.32 10.06
C GLN A 83 -9.76 7.26 10.32
N HIS A 84 -10.56 6.90 9.32
CA HIS A 84 -11.58 5.87 9.50
C HIS A 84 -10.96 4.48 9.74
N SER A 85 -9.81 4.21 9.14
CA SER A 85 -9.08 2.94 9.30
C SER A 85 -8.42 2.77 10.66
N MET A 86 -8.12 3.86 11.38
CA MET A 86 -7.57 3.80 12.75
C MET A 86 -8.42 2.95 13.70
N ARG A 87 -9.75 2.92 13.52
CA ARG A 87 -10.66 2.09 14.32
C ARG A 87 -10.40 0.59 14.17
N HIS A 88 -9.76 0.19 13.08
CA HIS A 88 -9.43 -1.20 12.77
C HIS A 88 -7.97 -1.56 13.11
N ARG A 89 -7.22 -0.65 13.74
CA ARG A 89 -5.82 -0.89 14.18
C ARG A 89 -5.68 -2.18 14.99
N GLY A 90 -6.58 -2.42 15.95
CA GLY A 90 -6.54 -3.63 16.78
C GLY A 90 -6.66 -4.92 15.96
N MET A 91 -7.56 -4.94 14.97
CA MET A 91 -7.72 -6.08 14.05
C MET A 91 -6.44 -6.35 13.26
N LEU A 92 -5.75 -5.32 12.77
CA LEU A 92 -4.48 -5.48 12.04
C LEU A 92 -3.38 -6.08 12.93
N ILE A 93 -3.27 -5.62 14.18
CA ILE A 93 -2.31 -6.15 15.15
C ILE A 93 -2.57 -7.64 15.40
N GLU A 94 -3.82 -8.02 15.67
CA GLU A 94 -4.18 -9.41 15.93
C GLU A 94 -3.99 -10.30 14.69
N ALA A 95 -4.32 -9.81 13.50
CA ALA A 95 -4.05 -10.52 12.24
C ALA A 95 -2.54 -10.76 12.06
N GLY A 96 -1.69 -9.76 12.36
CA GLY A 96 -0.24 -9.91 12.30
C GLY A 96 0.32 -10.94 13.26
N LYS A 97 -0.22 -11.01 14.49
CA LYS A 97 0.13 -12.04 15.47
C LYS A 97 -0.27 -13.43 14.96
N LEU A 98 -1.53 -13.58 14.55
CA LEU A 98 -2.08 -14.84 14.03
C LEU A 98 -1.21 -15.42 12.91
N TRP A 99 -1.01 -14.64 11.84
CA TRP A 99 -0.23 -15.09 10.68
C TRP A 99 1.25 -15.23 11.00
N GLY A 100 1.77 -14.45 11.96
CA GLY A 100 3.15 -14.53 12.42
C GLY A 100 3.51 -15.82 13.15
N HIS A 101 2.52 -16.59 13.64
CA HIS A 101 2.74 -17.93 14.20
C HIS A 101 2.92 -19.00 13.11
N LEU A 102 2.51 -18.70 11.87
CA LEU A 102 2.62 -19.61 10.74
C LEU A 102 3.91 -19.30 9.96
N ASN A 103 4.91 -20.17 10.07
CA ASN A 103 6.20 -20.03 9.40
C ASN A 103 6.17 -20.47 7.92
N ASP A 104 5.12 -20.14 7.17
CA ASP A 104 4.87 -20.63 5.80
C ASP A 104 5.21 -19.61 4.68
N GLY A 105 6.09 -18.66 4.98
CA GLY A 105 6.53 -17.59 4.06
C GLY A 105 5.55 -16.43 4.02
N TYR A 106 4.31 -16.67 3.59
CA TYR A 106 3.28 -15.63 3.59
C TYR A 106 2.92 -15.19 5.01
N GLY A 107 2.85 -16.09 5.98
CA GLY A 107 2.55 -15.72 7.37
C GLY A 107 3.49 -14.64 7.93
N ILE A 108 4.80 -14.82 7.71
CA ILE A 108 5.83 -13.82 8.08
C ILE A 108 5.66 -12.52 7.28
N CYS A 109 5.42 -12.61 5.96
CA CYS A 109 5.18 -11.43 5.15
C CYS A 109 3.95 -10.64 5.64
N ILE A 110 2.86 -11.32 5.97
CA ILE A 110 1.62 -10.71 6.48
C ILE A 110 1.88 -10.04 7.82
N LYS A 111 2.60 -10.68 8.75
CA LYS A 111 2.99 -10.09 10.04
C LYS A 111 3.69 -8.73 9.86
N HIS A 112 4.68 -8.68 8.98
CA HIS A 112 5.41 -7.44 8.70
C HIS A 112 4.52 -6.42 7.97
N TYR A 113 3.64 -6.86 7.08
CA TYR A 113 2.78 -5.95 6.34
C TYR A 113 1.71 -5.32 7.24
N THR A 114 1.07 -6.09 8.11
CA THR A 114 0.13 -5.54 9.10
C THR A 114 0.82 -4.57 10.05
N LYS A 115 2.09 -4.82 10.41
CA LYS A 115 2.88 -3.87 11.21
C LYS A 115 3.08 -2.55 10.47
N LEU A 116 3.53 -2.62 9.21
CA LEU A 116 3.69 -1.44 8.35
C LEU A 116 2.39 -0.64 8.22
N LEU A 117 1.25 -1.32 8.02
CA LEU A 117 -0.06 -0.68 7.92
C LEU A 117 -0.45 0.02 9.23
N VAL A 118 -0.17 -0.57 10.39
CA VAL A 118 -0.38 0.07 11.70
C VAL A 118 0.52 1.30 11.85
N THR A 119 1.80 1.20 11.49
CA THR A 119 2.73 2.34 11.52
C THR A 119 2.28 3.47 10.61
N LYS A 120 1.82 3.17 9.38
CA LYS A 120 1.21 4.16 8.47
C LYS A 120 0.01 4.84 9.11
N LEU A 121 -0.90 4.07 9.70
CA LEU A 121 -2.10 4.59 10.33
C LEU A 121 -1.78 5.52 11.50
N GLU A 122 -0.87 5.12 12.40
CA GLU A 122 -0.42 5.93 13.53
C GLU A 122 0.32 7.19 13.09
N PHE A 123 1.16 7.11 12.05
CA PHE A 123 1.84 8.25 11.46
C PHE A 123 0.83 9.30 10.98
N HIS A 124 -0.20 8.90 10.23
CA HIS A 124 -1.20 9.85 9.72
C HIS A 124 -2.19 10.34 10.78
N ASP A 125 -2.40 9.58 11.87
CA ASP A 125 -3.20 10.04 13.01
C ASP A 125 -2.48 11.16 13.78
N ARG A 126 -1.15 11.01 13.99
CA ARG A 126 -0.31 12.05 14.59
C ARG A 126 -0.07 13.23 13.65
N ASN A 127 -0.02 12.99 12.34
CA ASN A 127 0.29 13.99 11.31
C ASN A 127 -0.85 14.17 10.29
N PRO A 128 -2.04 14.64 10.70
CA PRO A 128 -3.22 14.70 9.83
C PRO A 128 -3.09 15.66 8.65
N ARG A 129 -2.12 16.59 8.68
CA ARG A 129 -1.80 17.50 7.56
C ARG A 129 -0.99 16.83 6.46
N ILE A 130 -0.37 15.67 6.71
CA ILE A 130 0.38 14.91 5.70
C ILE A 130 -0.59 13.94 5.01
N PRO A 131 -0.80 14.07 3.68
CA PRO A 131 -1.75 13.22 2.97
C PRO A 131 -1.27 11.77 2.92
N GLY A 132 -2.21 10.82 2.81
CA GLY A 132 -1.92 9.38 2.73
C GLY A 132 -0.99 8.98 1.57
N SER A 133 -0.99 9.76 0.49
CA SER A 133 -0.11 9.60 -0.68
C SER A 133 1.33 10.06 -0.44
N LEU A 134 1.58 10.78 0.66
CA LEU A 134 2.84 11.44 0.99
C LEU A 134 3.31 12.44 -0.09
N ALA A 135 2.41 12.85 -1.00
CA ALA A 135 2.70 13.84 -2.01
C ALA A 135 2.49 15.24 -1.43
N LEU A 136 3.60 15.90 -1.08
CA LEU A 136 3.63 17.30 -0.65
C LEU A 136 4.21 18.17 -1.75
N LYS A 137 3.64 19.37 -1.95
CA LYS A 137 4.22 20.41 -2.81
C LYS A 137 5.45 21.01 -2.13
N PRO A 138 6.37 21.61 -2.91
CA PRO A 138 7.51 22.33 -2.35
C PRO A 138 7.05 23.36 -1.31
N GLY A 139 7.66 23.36 -0.13
CA GLY A 139 7.32 24.28 0.98
C GLY A 139 6.20 23.79 1.90
N GLU A 140 5.44 22.75 1.56
CA GLU A 140 4.34 22.28 2.42
C GLU A 140 4.85 21.60 3.69
N LEU A 141 5.96 20.86 3.63
CA LEU A 141 6.58 20.26 4.81
C LEU A 141 7.02 21.33 5.82
N GLU A 142 7.55 22.44 5.32
CA GLU A 142 7.95 23.61 6.12
C GLU A 142 6.73 24.28 6.75
N ARG A 143 5.63 24.43 5.98
CA ARG A 143 4.37 24.98 6.49
C ARG A 143 3.71 24.10 7.53
N ILE A 144 3.80 22.78 7.39
CA ILE A 144 3.25 21.83 8.37
C ILE A 144 4.02 21.90 9.69
N GLY A 145 5.35 22.03 9.65
CA GLY A 145 6.13 22.09 10.88
C GLY A 145 6.19 23.47 11.55
N GLU A 146 5.75 24.54 10.89
CA GLU A 146 5.66 25.91 11.44
C GLU A 146 6.97 26.43 12.11
N GLY A 147 8.11 25.86 11.73
CA GLY A 147 9.41 26.19 12.34
C GLY A 147 9.68 25.53 13.70
N ASP A 148 8.77 24.71 14.23
CA ASP A 148 8.95 24.02 15.51
C ASP A 148 9.96 22.88 15.39
N ILE A 149 11.13 23.06 15.99
CA ILE A 149 12.23 22.08 15.97
C ILE A 149 11.86 20.79 16.72
N ASN A 150 11.04 20.85 17.77
CA ASN A 150 10.59 19.66 18.48
C ASN A 150 9.66 18.82 17.61
N PHE A 151 8.77 19.47 16.86
CA PHE A 151 7.94 18.80 15.86
C PHE A 151 8.81 18.09 14.81
N TYR A 152 9.81 18.76 14.25
CA TYR A 152 10.72 18.13 13.27
C TYR A 152 11.53 16.97 13.85
N PHE A 153 11.97 17.10 15.10
CA PHE A 153 12.71 16.03 15.78
C PHE A 153 11.84 14.78 15.92
N GLN A 154 10.61 14.95 16.40
CA GLN A 154 9.66 13.84 16.54
C GLN A 154 9.26 13.27 15.17
N LEU A 155 8.99 14.13 14.18
CA LEU A 155 8.63 13.71 12.83
C LEU A 155 9.75 12.88 12.17
N ALA A 156 11.03 13.22 12.41
CA ALA A 156 12.15 12.42 11.92
C ALA A 156 12.13 10.98 12.48
N VAL A 157 11.89 10.84 13.80
CA VAL A 157 11.79 9.53 14.46
C VAL A 157 10.64 8.71 13.87
N GLU A 158 9.48 9.33 13.67
CA GLU A 158 8.31 8.66 13.11
C GLU A 158 8.51 8.24 11.64
N ILE A 159 9.19 9.07 10.85
CA ILE A 159 9.56 8.72 9.47
C ILE A 159 10.56 7.55 9.47
N PHE A 160 11.53 7.53 10.39
CA PHE A 160 12.45 6.42 10.50
C PHE A 160 11.73 5.12 10.88
N ASP A 161 10.78 5.15 11.82
CA ASP A 161 9.97 3.97 12.18
C ASP A 161 9.20 3.43 10.96
N TYR A 162 8.63 4.34 10.17
CA TYR A 162 7.91 3.99 8.95
C TYR A 162 8.86 3.37 7.89
N LEU A 163 10.00 4.01 7.63
CA LEU A 163 11.00 3.48 6.70
C LEU A 163 11.54 2.11 7.14
N ASP A 164 11.81 1.92 8.43
CA ASP A 164 12.26 0.64 9.01
C ASP A 164 11.26 -0.49 8.75
N ASP A 165 9.96 -0.22 8.93
CA ASP A 165 8.92 -1.21 8.64
C ASP A 165 8.77 -1.49 7.13
N ILE A 166 9.01 -0.51 6.26
CA ILE A 166 9.05 -0.72 4.81
C ILE A 166 10.21 -1.66 4.43
N VAL A 167 11.43 -1.38 4.88
CA VAL A 167 12.60 -2.22 4.55
C VAL A 167 12.51 -3.59 5.20
N ALA A 168 11.89 -3.71 6.39
CA ALA A 168 11.63 -5.00 7.02
C ALA A 168 10.65 -5.85 6.20
N LEU A 169 9.52 -5.28 5.78
CA LEU A 169 8.56 -5.98 4.91
C LEU A 169 9.24 -6.42 3.61
N GLN A 170 9.99 -5.51 2.98
CA GLN A 170 10.72 -5.80 1.76
C GLN A 170 11.68 -6.98 1.91
N ALA A 171 12.50 -6.97 2.96
CA ALA A 171 13.45 -8.04 3.23
C ALA A 171 12.71 -9.39 3.40
N THR A 172 11.57 -9.39 4.09
CA THR A 172 10.77 -10.61 4.28
C THR A 172 10.17 -11.14 2.96
N ILE A 173 9.73 -10.26 2.07
CA ILE A 173 9.20 -10.64 0.74
C ILE A 173 10.31 -11.28 -0.11
N PHE A 174 11.49 -10.65 -0.20
CA PHE A 174 12.60 -11.22 -0.97
C PHE A 174 13.12 -12.52 -0.36
N ASN A 175 13.24 -12.59 0.97
CA ASN A 175 13.57 -13.84 1.63
C ASN A 175 12.55 -14.94 1.30
N SER A 176 11.24 -14.62 1.34
CA SER A 176 10.21 -15.57 0.94
C SER A 176 10.32 -16.01 -0.54
N ILE A 177 10.70 -15.13 -1.45
CA ILE A 177 10.92 -15.50 -2.85
C ILE A 177 12.11 -16.46 -2.97
N THR A 178 13.21 -16.18 -2.29
CA THR A 178 14.43 -17.00 -2.30
C THR A 178 14.22 -18.35 -1.62
N THR A 179 13.70 -18.37 -0.37
CA THR A 179 13.51 -19.60 0.42
C THR A 179 12.56 -20.58 -0.26
N PHE A 180 11.50 -20.09 -0.91
CA PHE A 180 10.49 -20.93 -1.56
C PHE A 180 10.71 -21.07 -3.07
N CYS A 181 11.85 -20.60 -3.60
CA CYS A 181 12.22 -20.68 -5.02
C CYS A 181 11.12 -20.19 -5.98
N VAL A 182 10.41 -19.13 -5.62
CA VAL A 182 9.29 -18.61 -6.40
C VAL A 182 9.81 -17.68 -7.50
N SER A 183 9.55 -17.99 -8.76
CA SER A 183 9.95 -17.11 -9.87
C SER A 183 9.12 -15.82 -9.90
N SER A 184 9.81 -14.67 -10.01
CA SER A 184 9.21 -13.34 -10.14
C SER A 184 8.37 -13.15 -11.41
N MET A 185 8.50 -14.06 -12.38
CA MET A 185 7.75 -14.04 -13.64
C MET A 185 6.43 -14.84 -13.57
N THR A 186 6.19 -15.57 -12.49
CA THR A 186 4.96 -16.36 -12.31
C THR A 186 3.87 -15.54 -11.61
N SER A 187 2.60 -15.87 -11.82
CA SER A 187 1.47 -15.24 -11.12
C SER A 187 1.66 -15.24 -9.59
N ALA A 188 2.17 -16.33 -9.03
CA ALA A 188 2.44 -16.44 -7.60
C ALA A 188 3.56 -15.49 -7.14
N GLY A 189 4.68 -15.44 -7.87
CA GLY A 189 5.77 -14.51 -7.59
C GLY A 189 5.33 -13.05 -7.70
N GLN A 190 4.57 -12.71 -8.73
CA GLN A 190 4.03 -11.36 -8.90
C GLN A 190 3.02 -11.01 -7.80
N CYS A 191 2.20 -11.96 -7.34
CA CYS A 191 1.30 -11.76 -6.20
C CYS A 191 2.08 -11.38 -4.93
N ARG A 192 3.23 -12.02 -4.69
CA ARG A 192 4.15 -11.71 -3.57
C ARG A 192 4.88 -10.38 -3.75
N LEU A 193 5.26 -10.03 -4.98
CA LEU A 193 6.06 -8.83 -5.26
C LEU A 193 5.22 -7.56 -5.36
N ALA A 194 3.95 -7.64 -5.78
CA ALA A 194 3.11 -6.47 -6.04
C ALA A 194 3.05 -5.46 -4.87
N PRO A 195 3.01 -5.89 -3.59
CA PRO A 195 3.06 -4.96 -2.45
C PRO A 195 4.32 -4.11 -2.32
N LEU A 196 5.43 -4.48 -2.97
CA LEU A 196 6.61 -3.63 -3.00
C LEU A 196 6.40 -2.35 -3.81
N ILE A 197 5.42 -2.31 -4.73
CA ILE A 197 5.09 -1.11 -5.50
C ILE A 197 4.69 0.05 -4.56
N PRO A 198 3.63 -0.06 -3.73
CA PRO A 198 3.31 1.01 -2.79
C PRO A 198 4.40 1.23 -1.73
N CYS A 199 5.20 0.21 -1.38
CA CYS A 199 6.37 0.40 -0.51
C CYS A 199 7.41 1.35 -1.12
N VAL A 200 7.75 1.20 -2.41
CA VAL A 200 8.63 2.13 -3.13
C VAL A 200 8.00 3.52 -3.20
N GLN A 201 6.69 3.58 -3.50
CA GLN A 201 5.97 4.85 -3.60
C GLN A 201 5.89 5.63 -2.29
N ASP A 202 5.91 4.96 -1.14
CA ASP A 202 5.90 5.59 0.18
C ASP A 202 7.32 5.90 0.67
N SER A 203 8.29 4.99 0.48
CA SER A 203 9.66 5.18 0.97
C SER A 203 10.39 6.33 0.29
N ASN A 204 10.05 6.67 -0.95
CA ASN A 204 10.70 7.75 -1.68
C ASN A 204 10.40 9.16 -1.15
N PRO A 205 9.12 9.58 -0.99
CA PRO A 205 8.84 10.86 -0.34
C PRO A 205 9.27 10.86 1.14
N LEU A 206 9.16 9.74 1.87
CA LEU A 206 9.67 9.65 3.25
C LEU A 206 11.18 9.90 3.32
N TYR A 207 11.95 9.35 2.36
CA TYR A 207 13.38 9.63 2.23
C TYR A 207 13.65 11.12 1.97
N ASP A 208 12.92 11.76 1.06
CA ASP A 208 13.06 13.20 0.80
C ASP A 208 12.75 14.04 2.05
N PHE A 209 11.66 13.71 2.74
CA PHE A 209 11.27 14.40 3.97
C PHE A 209 12.36 14.30 5.03
N VAL A 210 12.86 13.10 5.30
CA VAL A 210 13.86 12.93 6.36
C VAL A 210 15.19 13.57 6.01
N VAL A 211 15.61 13.61 4.73
CA VAL A 211 16.80 14.36 4.32
C VAL A 211 16.64 15.85 4.65
N ARG A 212 15.52 16.46 4.25
CA ARG A 212 15.24 17.89 4.50
C ARG A 212 15.15 18.19 6.00
N ILE A 213 14.48 17.32 6.75
CA ILE A 213 14.34 17.45 8.20
C ILE A 213 15.71 17.32 8.88
N MET A 214 16.55 16.37 8.49
CA MET A 214 17.88 16.19 9.07
C MET A 214 18.77 17.42 8.87
N PHE A 215 18.78 18.03 7.69
CA PHE A 215 19.47 19.32 7.49
C PHE A 215 18.89 20.43 8.37
N LYS A 216 17.56 20.49 8.51
CA LYS A 216 16.90 21.48 9.39
C LYS A 216 17.26 21.28 10.86
N LEU A 217 17.30 20.05 11.35
CA LEU A 217 17.71 19.74 12.72
C LEU A 217 19.18 20.12 12.94
N HIS A 218 20.07 19.78 12.01
CA HIS A 218 21.48 20.16 12.08
C HIS A 218 21.74 21.67 12.03
N ALA A 219 20.84 22.46 11.44
CA ALA A 219 20.91 23.92 11.50
C ALA A 219 20.54 24.52 12.87
N ASN A 220 19.78 23.77 13.70
CA ASN A 220 19.14 24.33 14.90
C ASN A 220 19.51 23.61 16.20
N LEU A 221 20.16 22.45 16.14
CA LEU A 221 20.51 21.63 17.29
C LEU A 221 22.00 21.26 17.30
N PRO A 222 22.59 21.05 18.49
CA PRO A 222 23.95 20.54 18.62
C PRO A 222 24.15 19.19 17.90
N SER A 223 25.30 19.00 17.24
CA SER A 223 25.56 17.81 16.42
C SER A 223 25.59 16.51 17.24
N ASP A 224 26.05 16.57 18.49
CA ASP A 224 26.10 15.44 19.42
C ASP A 224 24.71 14.88 19.71
N LEU A 225 23.69 15.73 19.85
CA LEU A 225 22.30 15.33 20.06
C LEU A 225 21.72 14.51 18.88
N LEU A 226 22.23 14.76 17.67
CA LEU A 226 21.73 14.14 16.43
C LEU A 226 22.51 12.88 16.02
N THR A 227 23.46 12.42 16.84
CA THR A 227 24.29 11.24 16.51
C THR A 227 23.46 10.00 16.20
N GLY A 228 22.46 9.68 17.04
CA GLY A 228 21.56 8.55 16.81
C GLY A 228 20.71 8.68 15.54
N HIS A 229 20.31 9.92 15.19
CA HIS A 229 19.55 10.18 13.96
C HIS A 229 20.41 9.95 12.72
N ARG A 230 21.67 10.40 12.73
CA ARG A 230 22.63 10.16 11.64
C ARG A 230 22.91 8.67 11.46
N GLU A 231 23.11 7.93 12.55
CA GLU A 231 23.35 6.49 12.49
C GLU A 231 22.15 5.72 11.91
N ARG A 232 20.94 6.04 12.38
CA ARG A 232 19.70 5.43 11.88
C ARG A 232 19.48 5.76 10.41
N PHE A 233 19.66 7.02 10.01
CA PHE A 233 19.59 7.44 8.61
C PHE A 233 20.59 6.68 7.73
N ARG A 234 21.85 6.55 8.15
CA ARG A 234 22.89 5.84 7.38
C ARG A 234 22.51 4.38 7.15
N THR A 235 22.00 3.70 8.17
CA THR A 235 21.53 2.31 8.06
C THR A 235 20.37 2.22 7.06
N LEU A 236 19.35 3.06 7.21
CA LEU A 236 18.20 3.11 6.32
C LEU A 236 18.58 3.46 4.87
N PHE A 237 19.51 4.39 4.66
CA PHE A 237 20.00 4.76 3.34
C PHE A 237 20.55 3.54 2.58
N HIS A 238 21.40 2.74 3.22
CA HIS A 238 21.96 1.55 2.59
C HIS A 238 20.91 0.46 2.33
N GLN A 239 19.98 0.26 3.27
CA GLN A 239 18.88 -0.69 3.10
C GLN A 239 17.93 -0.29 1.97
N LEU A 240 17.50 0.98 1.91
CA LEU A 240 16.67 1.51 0.82
C LEU A 240 17.39 1.46 -0.53
N LYS A 241 18.69 1.79 -0.56
CA LYS A 241 19.48 1.70 -1.78
C LYS A 241 19.55 0.26 -2.29
N SER A 242 19.75 -0.71 -1.40
CA SER A 242 19.70 -2.14 -1.72
C SER A 242 18.32 -2.54 -2.26
N PHE A 243 17.25 -2.16 -1.55
CA PHE A 243 15.87 -2.41 -1.97
C PHE A 243 15.59 -1.91 -3.39
N TYR A 244 15.90 -0.64 -3.68
CA TYR A 244 15.63 -0.07 -4.99
C TYR A 244 16.45 -0.74 -6.09
N ASN A 245 17.72 -1.07 -5.83
CA ASN A 245 18.55 -1.77 -6.81
C ASN A 245 18.04 -3.19 -7.09
N GLN A 246 17.67 -3.94 -6.06
CA GLN A 246 17.07 -5.27 -6.20
C GLN A 246 15.74 -5.22 -6.96
N SER A 247 14.89 -4.24 -6.66
CA SER A 247 13.59 -4.07 -7.35
C SER A 247 13.75 -3.69 -8.81
N ARG A 248 14.72 -2.82 -9.15
CA ARG A 248 15.02 -2.43 -10.54
C ARG A 248 15.48 -3.60 -11.40
N ASN A 249 16.17 -4.57 -10.80
CA ASN A 249 16.66 -5.76 -11.52
C ASN A 249 15.56 -6.78 -11.84
N LEU A 250 14.37 -6.64 -11.23
CA LEU A 250 13.24 -7.54 -11.46
C LEU A 250 12.36 -7.03 -12.60
N GLN A 251 12.26 -7.82 -13.68
CA GLN A 251 11.48 -7.49 -14.88
C GLN A 251 10.01 -7.12 -14.58
N TYR A 252 9.44 -7.70 -13.53
CA TYR A 252 8.08 -7.38 -13.08
C TYR A 252 7.85 -5.87 -12.82
N PHE A 253 8.82 -5.16 -12.24
CA PHE A 253 8.66 -3.74 -11.92
C PHE A 253 8.88 -2.82 -13.10
N VAL A 254 9.70 -3.21 -14.08
CA VAL A 254 10.10 -2.37 -15.22
C VAL A 254 8.89 -1.80 -15.97
N ASN A 255 7.82 -2.60 -16.10
CA ASN A 255 6.60 -2.20 -16.81
C ASN A 255 5.55 -1.54 -15.91
N LEU A 256 5.77 -1.49 -14.59
CA LEU A 256 4.77 -1.03 -13.62
C LEU A 256 5.16 0.30 -12.96
N ILE A 257 6.44 0.50 -12.65
CA ILE A 257 6.97 1.72 -12.04
C ILE A 257 8.42 1.96 -12.45
N THR A 258 8.81 3.22 -12.50
CA THR A 258 10.22 3.62 -12.52
C THR A 258 10.73 3.69 -11.08
N VAL A 259 11.49 2.67 -10.68
CA VAL A 259 12.09 2.58 -9.34
C VAL A 259 13.18 3.66 -9.19
N PRO A 260 13.11 4.52 -8.16
CA PRO A 260 13.98 5.67 -8.01
C PRO A 260 15.43 5.24 -7.77
N LYS A 261 16.40 6.07 -8.16
CA LYS A 261 17.82 5.83 -7.91
C LYS A 261 18.31 6.75 -6.79
N LEU A 262 18.77 6.16 -5.69
CA LEU A 262 19.44 6.92 -4.64
C LEU A 262 20.87 7.30 -5.04
N PRO A 263 21.43 8.39 -4.49
CA PRO A 263 22.81 8.80 -4.71
C PRO A 263 23.85 7.73 -4.35
N ASP A 264 25.10 7.96 -4.74
CA ASP A 264 26.18 7.01 -4.47
C ASP A 264 26.56 6.95 -2.98
N ALA A 265 26.61 8.10 -2.33
CA ALA A 265 26.85 8.26 -0.90
C ALA A 265 25.65 8.95 -0.20
N PRO A 266 25.42 8.70 1.10
CA PRO A 266 24.44 9.45 1.87
C PRO A 266 24.86 10.93 1.99
N PRO A 267 23.91 11.89 2.11
CA PRO A 267 24.21 13.29 2.35
C PRO A 267 25.01 13.52 3.64
N ASN A 268 25.90 14.52 3.65
CA ASN A 268 26.56 14.94 4.88
C ASN A 268 25.77 16.07 5.57
N PHE A 269 24.97 15.72 6.57
CA PHE A 269 24.11 16.70 7.27
C PHE A 269 24.87 17.77 8.07
N GLU A 270 26.15 17.58 8.33
CA GLU A 270 26.99 18.58 8.98
C GLU A 270 27.46 19.67 8.01
N GLN A 271 27.33 19.44 6.70
CA GLN A 271 27.69 20.39 5.64
C GLN A 271 26.43 20.95 4.99
N GLN A 272 25.98 22.14 5.43
CA GLN A 272 24.75 22.74 4.89
C GLN A 272 24.79 23.05 3.39
N SER A 273 25.98 23.19 2.81
CA SER A 273 26.15 23.30 1.35
C SER A 273 25.59 22.09 0.59
N ASP A 274 25.57 20.90 1.21
CA ASP A 274 25.06 19.69 0.58
C ASP A 274 23.55 19.73 0.36
N LEU A 275 22.80 20.50 1.15
CA LEU A 275 21.37 20.70 0.93
C LEU A 275 21.12 21.44 -0.39
N GLY A 276 21.98 22.39 -0.76
CA GLY A 276 21.88 23.12 -2.03
C GLY A 276 22.09 22.22 -3.25
N ASN A 277 22.86 21.14 -3.08
CA ASN A 277 23.14 20.14 -4.11
C ASN A 277 22.16 18.96 -4.09
N TYR A 278 21.27 18.89 -3.09
CA TYR A 278 20.36 17.77 -2.91
C TYR A 278 19.20 17.82 -3.91
N GLN A 279 19.09 16.76 -4.71
CA GLN A 279 17.95 16.55 -5.59
C GLN A 279 17.10 15.36 -5.11
N ALA A 280 15.80 15.60 -4.94
CA ALA A 280 14.85 14.57 -4.56
C ALA A 280 14.81 13.46 -5.63
N PRO A 281 14.96 12.18 -5.26
CA PRO A 281 14.80 11.09 -6.22
C PRO A 281 13.36 11.05 -6.75
N VAL A 282 13.19 10.85 -8.05
CA VAL A 282 11.88 10.88 -8.72
C VAL A 282 11.37 9.46 -8.96
N ILE A 283 10.10 9.22 -8.64
CA ILE A 283 9.34 8.04 -9.06
C ILE A 283 8.39 8.46 -10.17
N VAL A 284 8.43 7.75 -11.29
CA VAL A 284 7.45 7.90 -12.38
C VAL A 284 6.66 6.59 -12.50
N MET A 285 5.34 6.68 -12.54
CA MET A 285 4.53 5.56 -12.99
C MET A 285 4.24 5.76 -14.48
N PRO A 286 4.38 4.73 -15.33
CA PRO A 286 3.83 4.78 -16.68
C PRO A 286 2.34 5.10 -16.60
N ASP A 287 1.85 6.00 -17.44
CA ASP A 287 0.41 6.27 -17.54
C ASP A 287 -0.30 4.96 -17.86
N SER A 288 -1.31 4.62 -17.06
CA SER A 288 -2.16 3.47 -17.37
C SER A 288 -2.99 3.84 -18.58
N ASP A 289 -2.70 3.26 -19.75
CA ASP A 289 -3.50 3.49 -20.95
C ASP A 289 -5.01 3.24 -20.64
N PRO A 290 -5.94 4.03 -21.21
CA PRO A 290 -7.38 3.83 -21.01
C PRO A 290 -7.94 2.53 -21.61
N ALA A 291 -7.10 1.68 -22.20
CA ALA A 291 -7.50 0.55 -23.04
C ALA A 291 -8.10 -0.64 -22.28
N ASP A 292 -8.11 -0.64 -20.95
CA ASP A 292 -8.73 -1.69 -20.13
C ASP A 292 -10.23 -1.44 -19.85
N ASN A 293 -10.89 -0.65 -20.72
CA ASN A 293 -12.34 -0.61 -20.86
C ASN A 293 -12.81 -1.80 -21.72
N ASP A 294 -12.49 -3.02 -21.30
CA ASP A 294 -13.25 -4.17 -21.77
C ASP A 294 -14.64 -4.08 -21.13
N THR A 295 -15.59 -3.58 -21.92
CA THR A 295 -17.01 -3.82 -21.79
C THR A 295 -17.29 -5.32 -21.90
N GLU A 296 -16.91 -6.09 -20.88
CA GLU A 296 -17.68 -7.27 -20.53
C GLU A 296 -18.94 -6.75 -19.82
N SER A 297 -19.95 -6.46 -20.64
CA SER A 297 -21.34 -6.43 -20.19
C SER A 297 -21.54 -7.63 -19.28
N VAL A 298 -21.89 -7.38 -18.02
CA VAL A 298 -22.39 -8.40 -17.12
C VAL A 298 -23.64 -8.97 -17.77
N VAL A 299 -23.48 -10.05 -18.53
CA VAL A 299 -24.60 -10.81 -19.07
C VAL A 299 -25.28 -11.38 -17.84
N SER A 300 -26.48 -10.89 -17.59
CA SER A 300 -27.30 -11.31 -16.48
C SER A 300 -27.73 -12.74 -16.77
N ASP A 301 -27.23 -13.71 -16.00
CA ASP A 301 -27.81 -15.06 -15.93
C ASP A 301 -29.16 -14.98 -15.20
N SER A 302 -30.14 -14.39 -15.87
CA SER A 302 -31.55 -14.43 -15.48
C SER A 302 -32.39 -14.70 -16.71
N LEU A 303 -32.41 -15.96 -17.11
CA LEU A 303 -33.46 -16.54 -17.94
C LEU A 303 -33.82 -17.90 -17.34
N ILE A 304 -34.63 -17.88 -16.29
CA ILE A 304 -35.48 -19.02 -15.94
C ILE A 304 -36.74 -18.82 -16.79
N ASP A 305 -36.77 -19.41 -17.98
CA ASP A 305 -37.98 -19.49 -18.78
C ASP A 305 -38.81 -20.66 -18.23
N THR A 306 -39.89 -20.32 -17.52
CA THR A 306 -40.93 -21.27 -17.13
C THR A 306 -42.09 -21.10 -18.09
N THR A 307 -41.97 -21.71 -19.26
CA THR A 307 -43.13 -21.97 -20.13
C THR A 307 -43.56 -23.41 -19.96
N GLU A 308 -44.65 -23.54 -19.22
CA GLU A 308 -45.41 -24.76 -18.97
C GLU A 308 -45.98 -25.28 -20.31
N ALA A 309 -45.43 -26.39 -20.82
CA ALA A 309 -46.01 -27.09 -21.95
C ALA A 309 -47.13 -28.01 -21.45
N ALA A 310 -48.38 -27.65 -21.76
CA ALA A 310 -49.54 -28.49 -21.52
C ALA A 310 -49.43 -29.82 -22.31
N PRO A 311 -49.75 -30.99 -21.71
CA PRO A 311 -49.74 -32.26 -22.43
C PRO A 311 -50.91 -32.37 -23.43
N PRO A 312 -50.74 -33.06 -24.57
CA PRO A 312 -51.79 -33.20 -25.58
C PRO A 312 -52.95 -34.08 -25.10
N ILE A 313 -54.16 -33.65 -25.45
CA ILE A 313 -55.43 -34.36 -25.23
C ILE A 313 -55.50 -35.58 -26.16
N PRO A 314 -55.83 -36.79 -25.68
CA PRO A 314 -56.05 -37.95 -26.56
C PRO A 314 -57.37 -37.81 -27.34
N GLU A 315 -57.32 -37.98 -28.66
CA GLU A 315 -58.51 -38.16 -29.50
C GLU A 315 -59.17 -39.52 -29.18
N LEU A 316 -60.49 -39.50 -28.91
CA LEU A 316 -61.33 -40.69 -28.81
C LEU A 316 -61.78 -41.12 -30.21
N PRO A 317 -61.68 -42.40 -30.58
CA PRO A 317 -62.20 -42.89 -31.85
C PRO A 317 -63.74 -42.97 -31.82
N HIS A 318 -64.36 -42.64 -32.95
CA HIS A 318 -65.75 -42.97 -33.27
C HIS A 318 -65.93 -44.47 -33.52
#